data_AF-A0A0A2VBV4-F1
#
_entry.id   AF-A0A0A2VBV4-F1
#
_cell.length_a   1.000
_cell.length_b   1.000
_cell.length_c   1.000
_cell.angle_alpha   90.00
_cell.angle_beta   90.00
_cell.angle_gamma   90.00
#
_symmetry.space_group_name_H-M   'P 1'
#
loop_
_entity.id
_entity.type
_entity.pdbx_description
1 polymer ?
#
loop_
_entity_poly.entity_id
_entity_poly.type
_entity_poly.pdbx_seq_one_letter_code
_entity_poly.pdbx_strand_id
1 'polypeptide(L)'
;MGNEPKRNLIMGLISHYSWEDIKPFFLSLEKVNYSGEVVMFFEHINEETQNTLKNLNVNISLIPYERIGLEKTFDIIDYRHYLYLNFLRAHGHRYNKVLLTDVRDVFFQLNPFDAGWSDGSITVAKEELKIKDEYWNTKWILTKFGNHIYQQLENETIICAGTTYGPTELILAYLEEMVYHLFQLHYFPQIINDQAVHNYLIHSGKVQPVAYSDNEKGPIMTVAFEHNFHINHANQILLKSGAVAAIIHQYDRHEHLMNLIKEKVDE
;
A
#
# COMPACT_ATOMS: atom_id res chain seq x y z
N MET A 1 -27.00 -17.38 10.87
CA MET A 1 -25.93 -16.54 11.44
C MET A 1 -26.30 -15.11 11.10
N GLY A 2 -26.51 -14.25 12.10
CA GLY A 2 -26.94 -12.87 11.86
C GLY A 2 -25.87 -12.14 11.04
N ASN A 3 -26.29 -11.36 10.03
CA ASN A 3 -25.41 -10.48 9.27
C ASN A 3 -24.95 -9.36 10.21
N GLU A 4 -23.86 -9.56 10.94
CA GLU A 4 -23.10 -8.44 11.47
C GLU A 4 -22.67 -7.54 10.29
N PRO A 5 -22.73 -6.21 10.43
CA PRO A 5 -22.29 -5.32 9.38
C PRO A 5 -20.80 -5.58 9.09
N LYS A 6 -20.49 -5.83 7.81
CA LYS A 6 -19.10 -6.02 7.36
C LYS A 6 -18.29 -4.75 7.63
N ARG A 7 -17.07 -4.92 8.15
CA ARG A 7 -16.17 -3.82 8.49
C ARG A 7 -15.25 -3.48 7.30
N ASN A 8 -14.61 -2.33 7.36
CA ASN A 8 -13.49 -2.00 6.47
C ASN A 8 -12.19 -2.49 7.10
N LEU A 9 -11.21 -2.85 6.26
CA LEU A 9 -9.94 -3.42 6.69
C LEU A 9 -8.75 -2.68 6.07
N ILE A 10 -7.78 -2.31 6.89
CA ILE A 10 -6.44 -1.92 6.44
C ILE A 10 -5.49 -3.09 6.74
N MET A 11 -4.65 -3.48 5.78
CA MET A 11 -3.63 -4.51 5.98
C MET A 11 -2.26 -3.97 5.61
N GLY A 12 -1.29 -4.18 6.51
CA GLY A 12 0.10 -3.78 6.32
C GLY A 12 1.06 -4.81 6.92
N LEU A 13 2.35 -4.57 6.70
CA LEU A 13 3.43 -5.37 7.26
C LEU A 13 4.49 -4.46 7.88
N ILE A 14 4.95 -4.83 9.08
CA ILE A 14 5.97 -4.12 9.85
C ILE A 14 7.14 -5.07 10.08
N SER A 15 8.36 -4.66 9.74
CA SER A 15 9.55 -5.49 9.96
C SER A 15 10.75 -4.63 10.24
N HIS A 16 11.45 -4.93 11.34
CA HIS A 16 12.64 -4.19 11.79
C HIS A 16 12.42 -2.68 11.97
N TYR A 17 11.16 -2.25 12.18
CA TYR A 17 10.83 -0.85 12.43
C TYR A 17 10.71 -0.57 13.93
N SER A 18 11.17 0.61 14.32
CA SER A 18 10.91 1.21 15.62
C SER A 18 9.54 1.91 15.62
N TRP A 19 9.08 2.34 16.80
CA TRP A 19 7.90 3.19 16.91
C TRP A 19 8.03 4.45 16.04
N GLU A 20 9.17 5.14 16.06
CA GLU A 20 9.37 6.38 15.30
C GLU A 20 9.20 6.20 13.78
N ASP A 21 9.58 5.03 13.25
CA ASP A 21 9.44 4.72 11.82
C ASP A 21 7.98 4.58 11.37
N ILE A 22 7.09 4.14 12.27
CA ILE A 22 5.68 3.84 11.96
C ILE A 22 4.69 4.81 12.62
N LYS A 23 5.17 5.63 13.56
CA LYS A 23 4.38 6.60 14.32
C LYS A 23 3.50 7.48 13.41
N PRO A 24 4.01 8.01 12.27
CA PRO A 24 3.19 8.84 11.39
C PRO A 24 1.96 8.11 10.84
N PHE A 25 2.09 6.85 10.46
CA PHE A 25 0.98 6.03 9.96
C PHE A 25 -0.13 5.91 10.99
N PHE A 26 0.23 5.46 12.20
CA PHE A 26 -0.75 5.10 13.21
C PHE A 26 -1.40 6.32 13.87
N LEU A 27 -0.62 7.36 14.18
CA LEU A 27 -1.17 8.57 14.81
C LEU A 27 -2.02 9.38 13.82
N SER A 28 -1.66 9.41 12.53
CA SER A 28 -2.51 10.06 11.53
C SER A 28 -3.83 9.32 11.32
N LEU A 29 -3.80 7.98 11.34
CA LEU A 29 -5.00 7.14 11.23
C LEU A 29 -5.94 7.30 12.43
N GLU A 30 -5.39 7.41 13.64
CA GLU A 30 -6.13 7.71 14.86
C GLU A 30 -6.77 9.12 14.79
N LYS A 31 -6.00 10.12 14.36
CA LYS A 31 -6.44 11.52 14.23
C LYS A 31 -7.64 11.69 13.28
N VAL A 32 -7.72 10.87 12.24
CA VAL A 32 -8.86 10.86 11.30
C VAL A 32 -10.03 9.98 11.76
N ASN A 33 -9.98 9.45 12.99
CA ASN A 33 -11.02 8.64 13.63
C ASN A 33 -11.44 7.41 12.79
N TYR A 34 -10.47 6.71 12.19
CA TYR A 34 -10.77 5.48 11.47
C TYR A 34 -11.30 4.39 12.44
N SER A 35 -12.48 3.86 12.14
CA SER A 35 -13.20 2.92 13.01
C SER A 35 -13.22 1.47 12.51
N GLY A 36 -12.60 1.20 11.36
CA GLY A 36 -12.47 -0.16 10.84
C GLY A 36 -11.35 -0.95 11.53
N GLU A 37 -11.09 -2.15 11.04
CA GLU A 37 -10.01 -2.99 11.57
C GLU A 37 -8.70 -2.69 10.84
N VAL A 38 -7.60 -2.79 11.56
CA VAL A 38 -6.24 -2.68 11.03
C VAL A 38 -5.51 -3.97 11.39
N VAL A 39 -5.04 -4.71 10.40
CA VAL A 39 -4.27 -5.94 10.58
C VAL A 39 -2.84 -5.69 10.17
N MET A 40 -1.92 -5.88 11.10
CA MET A 40 -0.50 -5.66 10.89
C MET A 40 0.25 -6.97 11.12
N PHE A 41 0.80 -7.51 10.04
CA PHE A 41 1.75 -8.61 10.14
C PHE A 41 3.07 -8.05 10.64
N PHE A 42 3.71 -8.75 11.57
CA PHE A 42 5.00 -8.27 12.06
C PHE A 42 6.04 -9.36 12.31
N GLU A 43 7.30 -8.98 12.10
CA GLU A 43 8.49 -9.65 12.61
C GLU A 43 9.43 -8.60 13.20
N HIS A 44 10.20 -8.95 14.22
CA HIS A 44 11.28 -8.09 14.77
C HIS A 44 10.86 -6.67 15.23
N ILE A 45 9.72 -6.53 15.92
CA ILE A 45 9.34 -5.30 16.64
C ILE A 45 9.41 -5.50 18.16
N ASN A 46 9.89 -4.51 18.90
CA ASN A 46 10.04 -4.61 20.35
C ASN A 46 8.68 -4.56 21.09
N GLU A 47 8.65 -5.05 22.33
CA GLU A 47 7.41 -5.09 23.13
C GLU A 47 6.84 -3.70 23.42
N GLU A 48 7.70 -2.70 23.58
CA GLU A 48 7.28 -1.30 23.80
C GLU A 48 6.43 -0.79 22.62
N THR A 49 6.89 -0.97 21.39
CA THR A 49 6.16 -0.59 20.17
C THR A 49 4.85 -1.36 20.08
N GLN A 50 4.85 -2.66 20.37
CA GLN A 50 3.62 -3.48 20.37
C GLN A 50 2.59 -2.97 21.39
N ASN A 51 3.04 -2.60 22.60
CA ASN A 51 2.18 -2.06 23.64
C ASN A 51 1.63 -0.68 23.26
N THR A 52 2.45 0.18 22.67
CA THR A 52 2.02 1.48 22.13
C THR A 52 0.91 1.29 21.10
N LEU A 53 1.10 0.41 20.11
CA LEU A 53 0.10 0.12 19.08
C LEU A 53 -1.22 -0.38 19.67
N LYS A 54 -1.19 -1.25 20.69
CA LYS A 54 -2.39 -1.78 21.36
C LYS A 54 -3.16 -0.72 22.17
N ASN A 55 -2.49 0.37 22.57
CA ASN A 55 -3.06 1.43 23.38
C ASN A 55 -3.64 2.59 22.57
N LEU A 56 -3.48 2.57 21.24
CA LEU A 56 -4.10 3.56 20.35
C LEU A 56 -5.62 3.34 20.27
N ASN A 57 -6.36 4.42 20.02
CA ASN A 57 -7.79 4.41 19.75
C ASN A 57 -8.10 3.96 18.31
N VAL A 58 -7.41 2.92 17.85
CA VAL A 58 -7.60 2.26 16.55
C VAL A 58 -7.66 0.75 16.81
N ASN A 59 -8.60 0.06 16.17
CA ASN A 59 -8.74 -1.39 16.32
C ASN A 59 -7.64 -2.15 15.55
N ILE A 60 -6.49 -2.33 16.20
CA ILE A 60 -5.29 -2.95 15.62
C ILE A 60 -5.14 -4.40 16.08
N SER A 61 -5.08 -5.33 15.12
CA SER A 61 -4.69 -6.72 15.32
C SER A 61 -3.26 -6.95 14.84
N LEU A 62 -2.35 -7.19 15.78
CA LEU A 62 -0.96 -7.54 15.49
C LEU A 62 -0.84 -9.06 15.34
N ILE A 63 -0.41 -9.51 14.15
CA ILE A 63 -0.24 -10.92 13.83
C ILE A 63 1.26 -11.20 13.65
N PRO A 64 1.91 -11.90 14.59
CA PRO A 64 3.30 -12.29 14.40
C PRO A 64 3.39 -13.30 13.25
N TYR A 65 4.45 -13.21 12.47
CA TYR A 65 4.82 -14.26 11.53
C TYR A 65 6.32 -14.49 11.60
N GLU A 66 6.74 -15.66 11.15
CA GLU A 66 8.14 -16.00 11.03
C GLU A 66 8.40 -16.61 9.65
N ARG A 67 9.57 -16.33 9.09
CA ARG A 67 10.03 -16.87 7.81
C ARG A 67 11.21 -17.80 8.01
N ILE A 68 11.20 -18.63 9.07
CA ILE A 68 12.34 -19.48 9.46
C ILE A 68 12.82 -20.31 8.26
N GLY A 69 14.05 -20.04 7.82
CA GLY A 69 14.69 -20.74 6.69
C GLY A 69 14.26 -20.27 5.31
N LEU A 70 13.40 -19.25 5.23
CA LEU A 70 12.90 -18.62 4.01
C LEU A 70 13.32 -17.15 3.88
N GLU A 71 14.04 -16.60 4.86
CA GLU A 71 14.39 -15.17 4.92
C GLU A 71 15.24 -14.72 3.73
N LYS A 72 16.09 -15.62 3.22
CA LYS A 72 16.91 -15.42 2.02
C LYS A 72 16.23 -15.90 0.73
N THR A 73 15.13 -16.62 0.87
CA THR A 73 14.41 -17.24 -0.24
C THR A 73 13.32 -16.34 -0.77
N PHE A 74 12.59 -15.64 0.11
CA PHE A 74 11.54 -14.70 -0.26
C PHE A 74 11.78 -13.37 0.43
N ASP A 75 11.93 -12.31 -0.35
CA ASP A 75 11.94 -10.95 0.15
C ASP A 75 10.62 -10.64 0.86
N ILE A 76 10.71 -9.82 1.89
CA ILE A 76 9.59 -9.48 2.75
C ILE A 76 8.50 -8.69 2.03
N ILE A 77 8.92 -7.85 1.07
CA ILE A 77 8.04 -7.03 0.25
C ILE A 77 7.16 -7.94 -0.64
N ASP A 78 7.69 -9.07 -1.10
CA ASP A 78 6.92 -10.06 -1.86
C ASP A 78 6.08 -10.96 -0.94
N TYR A 79 6.66 -11.39 0.18
CA TYR A 79 6.01 -12.34 1.11
C TYR A 79 4.76 -11.77 1.78
N ARG A 80 4.67 -10.44 1.96
CA ARG A 80 3.48 -9.78 2.50
C ARG A 80 2.20 -10.15 1.74
N HIS A 81 2.28 -10.30 0.42
CA HIS A 81 1.11 -10.65 -0.41
C HIS A 81 0.61 -12.07 -0.13
N TYR A 82 1.51 -13.00 0.19
CA TYR A 82 1.13 -14.35 0.63
C TYR A 82 0.43 -14.32 1.99
N LEU A 83 0.93 -13.51 2.93
CA LEU A 83 0.29 -13.32 4.24
C LEU A 83 -1.11 -12.71 4.10
N TYR A 84 -1.24 -11.67 3.27
CA TYR A 84 -2.52 -11.02 2.99
C TYR A 84 -3.52 -11.99 2.38
N LEU A 85 -3.09 -12.78 1.39
CA LEU A 85 -3.92 -13.78 0.72
C LEU A 85 -4.48 -14.80 1.71
N ASN A 86 -3.62 -15.38 2.56
CA ASN A 86 -4.05 -16.39 3.52
C ASN A 86 -5.04 -15.83 4.55
N PHE A 87 -4.80 -14.61 5.03
CA PHE A 87 -5.71 -13.96 5.96
C PHE A 87 -7.07 -13.68 5.34
N LEU A 88 -7.13 -13.14 4.11
CA LEU A 88 -8.40 -12.88 3.45
C LEU A 88 -9.14 -14.15 3.05
N ARG A 89 -8.45 -15.25 2.72
CA ARG A 89 -9.11 -16.56 2.54
C ARG A 89 -9.81 -17.04 3.81
N ALA A 90 -9.17 -16.87 4.96
CA ALA A 90 -9.73 -17.31 6.24
C ALA A 90 -10.81 -16.35 6.78
N HIS A 91 -10.64 -15.04 6.60
CA HIS A 91 -11.38 -14.01 7.33
C HIS A 91 -12.09 -12.98 6.45
N GLY A 92 -11.92 -13.03 5.12
CA GLY A 92 -12.44 -12.04 4.18
C GLY A 92 -13.95 -11.83 4.23
N HIS A 93 -14.71 -12.85 4.64
CA HIS A 93 -16.16 -12.77 4.82
C HIS A 93 -16.61 -11.69 5.82
N ARG A 94 -15.72 -11.23 6.72
CA ARG A 94 -15.98 -10.17 7.71
C ARG A 94 -15.87 -8.75 7.14
N TYR A 95 -15.29 -8.60 5.95
CA TYR A 95 -14.87 -7.29 5.44
C TYR A 95 -15.57 -6.90 4.14
N ASN A 96 -15.90 -5.61 4.03
CA ASN A 96 -16.52 -5.04 2.84
C ASN A 96 -15.46 -4.57 1.83
N LYS A 97 -14.56 -3.71 2.29
CA LYS A 97 -13.50 -3.08 1.50
C LYS A 97 -12.16 -3.26 2.23
N VAL A 98 -11.11 -3.47 1.46
CA VAL A 98 -9.74 -3.68 1.95
C VAL A 98 -8.82 -2.63 1.34
N LEU A 99 -7.97 -2.03 2.18
CA LEU A 99 -6.81 -1.23 1.77
C LEU A 99 -5.54 -2.01 2.15
N LEU A 100 -4.82 -2.48 1.14
CA LEU A 100 -3.45 -2.96 1.31
C LEU A 100 -2.52 -1.75 1.24
N THR A 101 -1.55 -1.66 2.16
CA THR A 101 -0.70 -0.47 2.27
C THR A 101 0.70 -0.78 2.78
N ASP A 102 1.68 -0.01 2.30
CA ASP A 102 2.92 0.26 3.02
C ASP A 102 2.61 0.97 4.35
N VAL A 103 3.55 0.89 5.29
CA VAL A 103 3.37 1.49 6.63
C VAL A 103 4.28 2.69 6.81
N ARG A 104 5.59 2.54 6.57
CA ARG A 104 6.61 3.54 6.93
C ARG A 104 6.41 4.91 6.28
N ASP A 105 5.98 4.92 5.02
CA ASP A 105 5.92 6.11 4.18
C ASP A 105 4.48 6.46 3.76
N VAL A 106 3.50 6.11 4.60
CA VAL A 106 2.08 6.43 4.40
C VAL A 106 1.54 7.32 5.53
N PHE A 107 0.80 8.36 5.14
CA PHE A 107 0.21 9.34 6.06
C PHE A 107 -1.25 9.64 5.67
N PHE A 108 -2.15 9.66 6.66
CA PHE A 108 -3.58 9.91 6.46
C PHE A 108 -3.96 11.35 6.82
N GLN A 109 -4.51 12.11 5.88
CA GLN A 109 -5.09 13.43 6.17
C GLN A 109 -6.60 13.38 6.37
N LEU A 110 -7.26 12.35 5.83
CA LEU A 110 -8.69 12.09 5.95
C LEU A 110 -8.92 10.60 6.22
N ASN A 111 -10.15 10.23 6.63
CA ASN A 111 -10.50 8.82 6.76
C ASN A 111 -10.33 8.12 5.40
N PRO A 112 -9.47 7.08 5.29
CA PRO A 112 -9.12 6.49 4.01
C PRO A 112 -10.30 5.81 3.33
N PHE A 113 -11.40 5.48 4.03
CA PHE A 113 -12.57 4.83 3.41
C PHE A 113 -13.65 5.80 2.95
N ASP A 114 -13.55 7.09 3.31
CA ASP A 114 -14.48 8.15 2.92
C ASP A 114 -13.92 9.03 1.78
N ALA A 115 -12.83 8.56 1.14
CA ALA A 115 -12.02 9.34 0.20
C ALA A 115 -12.52 9.33 -1.27
N GLY A 116 -13.78 8.94 -1.52
CA GLY A 116 -14.37 9.00 -2.86
C GLY A 116 -13.89 7.93 -3.83
N TRP A 117 -13.73 6.69 -3.36
CA TRP A 117 -13.31 5.55 -4.18
C TRP A 117 -14.32 5.20 -5.28
N SER A 118 -13.81 4.64 -6.39
CA SER A 118 -14.65 4.02 -7.40
C SER A 118 -15.25 2.71 -6.86
N ASP A 119 -16.58 2.62 -6.88
CA ASP A 119 -17.28 1.41 -6.44
C ASP A 119 -17.15 0.28 -7.46
N GLY A 120 -17.03 -0.95 -6.96
CA GLY A 120 -16.99 -2.15 -7.79
C GLY A 120 -15.68 -2.39 -8.56
N SER A 121 -14.61 -1.65 -8.25
CA SER A 121 -13.28 -1.79 -8.86
C SER A 121 -12.16 -1.82 -7.84
N ILE A 122 -11.04 -2.43 -8.20
CA ILE A 122 -9.78 -2.21 -7.49
C ILE A 122 -9.27 -0.83 -7.87
N THR A 123 -8.82 -0.04 -6.90
CA THR A 123 -8.16 1.24 -7.12
C THR A 123 -6.67 1.09 -6.87
N VAL A 124 -5.87 1.54 -7.84
CA VAL A 124 -4.41 1.54 -7.80
C VAL A 124 -3.86 2.96 -8.02
N ALA A 125 -2.69 3.25 -7.47
CA ALA A 125 -2.08 4.58 -7.53
C ALA A 125 -1.13 4.71 -8.73
N LYS A 126 -1.34 5.72 -9.57
CA LYS A 126 -0.43 6.09 -10.66
C LYS A 126 0.67 7.01 -10.15
N GLU A 127 1.88 6.77 -10.63
CA GLU A 127 3.01 7.69 -10.50
C GLU A 127 3.11 8.59 -11.75
N GLU A 128 4.00 9.59 -11.72
CA GLU A 128 4.15 10.56 -12.81
C GLU A 128 4.86 9.96 -14.04
N LEU A 129 5.80 9.04 -13.81
CA LEU A 129 6.70 8.52 -14.84
C LEU A 129 6.11 7.29 -15.55
N LYS A 130 6.55 7.08 -16.80
CA LYS A 130 6.37 5.81 -17.50
C LYS A 130 7.43 4.81 -17.09
N ILE A 131 7.14 3.54 -17.27
CA ILE A 131 8.04 2.43 -16.91
C ILE A 131 9.44 2.61 -17.51
N LYS A 132 9.55 2.95 -18.80
CA LYS A 132 10.84 3.16 -19.48
C LYS A 132 11.65 4.35 -18.98
N ASP A 133 10.98 5.32 -18.37
CA ASP A 133 11.57 6.58 -17.94
C ASP A 133 12.10 6.50 -16.49
N GLU A 134 11.90 5.36 -15.81
CA GLU A 134 12.42 5.09 -14.46
C GLU A 134 13.28 3.80 -14.46
N TYR A 135 14.53 3.96 -14.00
CA TYR A 135 15.57 2.93 -14.11
C TYR A 135 15.20 1.62 -13.39
N TRP A 136 14.63 1.71 -12.18
CA TRP A 136 14.37 0.54 -11.36
C TRP A 136 13.17 -0.27 -11.86
N ASN A 137 12.06 0.36 -12.23
CA ASN A 137 10.90 -0.30 -12.82
C ASN A 137 11.27 -1.00 -14.12
N THR A 138 12.06 -0.35 -14.99
CA THR A 138 12.63 -0.99 -16.18
C THR A 138 13.42 -2.25 -15.81
N LYS A 139 14.34 -2.13 -14.85
CA LYS A 139 15.19 -3.24 -14.41
C LYS A 139 14.38 -4.38 -13.78
N TRP A 140 13.41 -4.09 -12.92
CA TRP A 140 12.59 -5.09 -12.24
C TRP A 140 11.73 -5.85 -13.24
N ILE A 141 11.07 -5.17 -14.19
CA ILE A 141 10.25 -5.83 -15.21
C ILE A 141 11.11 -6.67 -16.17
N LEU A 142 12.24 -6.14 -16.65
CA LEU A 142 13.16 -6.89 -17.51
C LEU A 142 13.69 -8.14 -16.80
N THR A 143 14.04 -8.03 -15.52
CA THR A 143 14.57 -9.16 -14.75
C THR A 143 13.49 -10.21 -14.48
N LYS A 144 12.27 -9.77 -14.14
CA LYS A 144 11.16 -10.67 -13.79
C LYS A 144 10.55 -11.37 -15.01
N PHE A 145 10.30 -10.62 -16.07
CA PHE A 145 9.49 -11.07 -17.20
C PHE A 145 10.23 -11.10 -18.55
N GLY A 146 11.43 -10.53 -18.62
CA GLY A 146 12.21 -10.46 -19.84
C GLY A 146 11.74 -9.38 -20.82
N ASN A 147 12.52 -9.23 -21.90
CA ASN A 147 12.36 -8.14 -22.87
C ASN A 147 11.00 -8.13 -23.59
N HIS A 148 10.39 -9.29 -23.83
CA HIS A 148 9.11 -9.37 -24.53
C HIS A 148 7.98 -8.69 -23.76
N ILE A 149 7.88 -8.94 -22.45
CA ILE A 149 6.88 -8.29 -21.61
C ILE A 149 7.25 -6.83 -21.36
N TYR A 150 8.52 -6.52 -21.14
CA TYR A 150 8.97 -5.14 -21.00
C TYR A 150 8.53 -4.27 -22.18
N GLN A 151 8.74 -4.71 -23.42
CA GLN A 151 8.32 -3.95 -24.62
C GLN A 151 6.82 -3.68 -24.70
N GLN A 152 5.98 -4.52 -24.08
CA GLN A 152 4.54 -4.30 -24.01
C GLN A 152 4.17 -3.24 -22.96
N LEU A 153 4.99 -3.08 -21.92
CA LEU A 153 4.70 -2.23 -20.77
C LEU A 153 5.49 -0.92 -20.77
N GLU A 154 6.58 -0.80 -21.52
CA GLU A 154 7.57 0.28 -21.38
C GLU A 154 6.96 1.69 -21.52
N ASN A 155 5.87 1.83 -22.29
CA ASN A 155 5.20 3.11 -22.53
C ASN A 155 4.03 3.39 -21.58
N GLU A 156 3.69 2.44 -20.72
CA GLU A 156 2.64 2.58 -19.70
C GLU A 156 3.15 3.36 -18.48
N THR A 157 2.23 4.05 -17.81
CA THR A 157 2.48 4.75 -16.55
C THR A 157 2.79 3.76 -15.44
N ILE A 158 3.75 4.07 -14.57
CA ILE A 158 4.05 3.26 -13.40
C ILE A 158 2.86 3.26 -12.45
N ILE A 159 2.49 2.07 -11.98
CA ILE A 159 1.49 1.88 -10.94
C ILE A 159 2.20 1.45 -9.65
N CYS A 160 1.99 2.18 -8.57
CA CYS A 160 2.65 1.93 -7.29
C CYS A 160 2.00 0.75 -6.54
N ALA A 161 2.78 -0.28 -6.22
CA ALA A 161 2.30 -1.46 -5.49
C ALA A 161 2.12 -1.22 -3.98
N GLY A 162 2.64 -0.10 -3.46
CA GLY A 162 2.60 0.22 -2.03
C GLY A 162 1.21 0.56 -1.50
N THR A 163 0.23 0.82 -2.38
CA THR A 163 -1.18 0.96 -1.97
C THR A 163 -2.10 0.29 -2.98
N THR A 164 -3.11 -0.43 -2.50
CA THR A 164 -4.14 -1.03 -3.35
C THR A 164 -5.44 -1.15 -2.56
N TYR A 165 -6.53 -0.61 -3.09
CA TYR A 165 -7.83 -0.58 -2.42
C TYR A 165 -8.88 -1.31 -3.24
N GLY A 166 -9.86 -1.95 -2.61
CA GLY A 166 -11.04 -2.40 -3.34
C GLY A 166 -12.02 -3.21 -2.50
N PRO A 167 -13.13 -3.65 -3.10
CA PRO A 167 -13.99 -4.67 -2.52
C PRO A 167 -13.19 -5.93 -2.15
N THR A 168 -13.48 -6.54 -1.01
CA THR A 168 -12.71 -7.68 -0.49
C THR A 168 -12.57 -8.82 -1.50
N GLU A 169 -13.64 -9.12 -2.25
CA GLU A 169 -13.65 -10.20 -3.26
C GLU A 169 -12.68 -9.91 -4.41
N LEU A 170 -12.60 -8.65 -4.86
CA LEU A 170 -11.66 -8.25 -5.91
C LEU A 170 -10.22 -8.21 -5.40
N ILE A 171 -10.00 -7.75 -4.18
CA ILE A 171 -8.67 -7.77 -3.55
C ILE A 171 -8.18 -9.20 -3.34
N LEU A 172 -9.08 -10.13 -2.99
CA LEU A 172 -8.75 -11.54 -2.90
C LEU A 172 -8.30 -12.10 -4.26
N ALA A 173 -9.06 -11.86 -5.32
CA ALA A 173 -8.69 -12.30 -6.68
C ALA A 173 -7.37 -11.67 -7.16
N TYR A 174 -7.14 -10.38 -6.86
CA TYR A 174 -5.87 -9.71 -7.11
C TYR A 174 -4.70 -10.38 -6.38
N LEU A 175 -4.85 -10.71 -5.10
CA LEU A 175 -3.80 -11.36 -4.31
C LEU A 175 -3.50 -12.78 -4.82
N GLU A 176 -4.49 -13.50 -5.35
CA GLU A 176 -4.27 -14.80 -6.00
C GLU A 176 -3.37 -14.67 -7.23
N GLU A 177 -3.64 -13.69 -8.11
CA GLU A 177 -2.82 -13.40 -9.27
C GLU A 177 -1.42 -12.88 -8.89
N MET A 178 -1.33 -12.01 -7.88
CA MET A 178 -0.05 -11.49 -7.36
C MET A 178 0.83 -12.64 -6.86
N VAL A 179 0.31 -13.47 -5.94
CA VAL A 179 1.07 -14.58 -5.35
C VAL A 179 1.47 -15.60 -6.41
N TYR A 180 0.58 -15.89 -7.38
CA TYR A 180 0.91 -16.79 -8.49
C TYR A 180 2.10 -16.26 -9.30
N HIS A 181 2.06 -15.00 -9.77
CA HIS A 181 3.10 -14.42 -10.61
C HIS A 181 4.39 -14.08 -9.84
N LEU A 182 4.29 -13.83 -8.53
CA LEU A 182 5.45 -13.69 -7.65
C LEU A 182 6.26 -14.99 -7.63
N PHE A 183 5.64 -16.13 -7.31
CA PHE A 183 6.40 -17.34 -6.96
C PHE A 183 6.48 -18.43 -8.05
N GLN A 184 5.65 -18.40 -9.10
CA GLN A 184 5.67 -19.43 -10.16
C GLN A 184 6.66 -19.15 -11.30
N LEU A 185 6.98 -17.89 -11.56
CA LEU A 185 7.93 -17.47 -12.61
C LEU A 185 9.21 -17.01 -11.92
N HIS A 186 10.35 -17.64 -12.23
CA HIS A 186 11.71 -17.33 -11.75
C HIS A 186 11.72 -16.29 -10.61
N TYR A 187 11.70 -16.77 -9.37
CA TYR A 187 11.74 -15.89 -8.22
C TYR A 187 13.17 -15.39 -8.00
N PHE A 188 13.33 -14.06 -7.97
CA PHE A 188 14.63 -13.43 -7.77
C PHE A 188 14.58 -12.62 -6.46
N PRO A 189 15.07 -13.16 -5.33
CA PRO A 189 15.00 -12.51 -4.02
C PRO A 189 15.76 -11.18 -3.94
N GLN A 190 16.61 -10.88 -4.93
CA GLN A 190 17.49 -9.71 -4.97
C GLN A 190 16.85 -8.50 -5.68
N ILE A 191 15.60 -8.62 -6.12
CA ILE A 191 14.85 -7.53 -6.76
C ILE A 191 13.48 -7.36 -6.09
N ILE A 192 12.87 -6.20 -6.32
CA ILE A 192 11.51 -5.90 -5.86
C ILE A 192 10.55 -6.50 -6.90
N ASN A 193 10.08 -7.74 -6.66
CA ASN A 193 9.25 -8.47 -7.64
C ASN A 193 7.80 -7.97 -7.63
N ASP A 194 7.26 -7.60 -6.48
CA ASP A 194 5.87 -7.15 -6.33
C ASP A 194 5.56 -5.95 -7.22
N GLN A 195 6.43 -4.94 -7.29
CA GLN A 195 6.26 -3.76 -8.12
C GLN A 195 6.20 -4.13 -9.62
N ALA A 196 7.07 -5.03 -10.07
CA ALA A 196 7.05 -5.53 -11.46
C ALA A 196 5.79 -6.35 -11.75
N VAL A 197 5.42 -7.28 -10.85
CA VAL A 197 4.23 -8.12 -10.98
C VAL A 197 2.97 -7.26 -10.97
N HIS A 198 2.88 -6.28 -10.08
CA HIS A 198 1.76 -5.36 -9.97
C HIS A 198 1.53 -4.61 -11.29
N ASN A 199 2.57 -3.98 -11.84
CA ASN A 199 2.49 -3.31 -13.14
C ASN A 199 2.06 -4.26 -14.26
N TYR A 200 2.62 -5.48 -14.30
CA TYR A 200 2.22 -6.49 -15.28
C TYR A 200 0.74 -6.86 -15.16
N LEU A 201 0.23 -7.14 -13.96
CA LEU A 201 -1.16 -7.57 -13.77
C LEU A 201 -2.17 -6.50 -14.18
N ILE A 202 -1.90 -5.24 -13.84
CA ILE A 202 -2.78 -4.12 -14.16
C ILE A 202 -2.77 -3.84 -15.66
N HIS A 203 -1.59 -3.68 -16.27
CA HIS A 203 -1.48 -3.29 -17.68
C HIS A 203 -1.80 -4.41 -18.67
N SER A 204 -1.59 -5.67 -18.28
CA SER A 204 -2.03 -6.83 -19.09
C SER A 204 -3.53 -7.13 -18.98
N GLY A 205 -4.25 -6.44 -18.10
CA GLY A 205 -5.68 -6.65 -17.88
C GLY A 205 -6.03 -7.96 -17.16
N LYS A 206 -5.06 -8.61 -16.51
CA LYS A 206 -5.32 -9.79 -15.67
C LYS A 206 -6.15 -9.46 -14.44
N VAL A 207 -6.06 -8.23 -13.96
CA VAL A 207 -6.85 -7.70 -12.85
C VAL A 207 -7.77 -6.63 -13.42
N GLN A 208 -9.08 -6.86 -13.31
CA GLN A 208 -10.15 -5.98 -13.77
C GLN A 208 -11.41 -6.19 -12.91
N PRO A 209 -12.28 -5.17 -12.76
CA PRO A 209 -12.11 -3.80 -13.24
C PRO A 209 -11.17 -2.98 -12.34
N VAL A 210 -10.40 -2.09 -12.97
CA VAL A 210 -9.43 -1.20 -12.28
C VAL A 210 -9.83 0.27 -12.43
N ALA A 211 -9.79 1.00 -11.33
CA ALA A 211 -9.81 2.44 -11.26
C ALA A 211 -8.42 2.96 -10.89
N TYR A 212 -8.11 4.18 -11.32
CA TYR A 212 -6.81 4.80 -11.08
C TYR A 212 -6.97 6.02 -10.17
N SER A 213 -6.17 6.06 -9.12
CA SER A 213 -5.91 7.27 -8.34
C SER A 213 -4.63 7.90 -8.88
N ASP A 214 -4.63 9.21 -9.08
CA ASP A 214 -3.44 9.96 -9.47
C ASP A 214 -3.35 11.26 -8.65
N ASN A 215 -2.25 12.00 -8.81
CA ASN A 215 -2.00 13.23 -8.05
C ASN A 215 -2.90 14.41 -8.50
N GLU A 216 -3.66 14.27 -9.58
CA GLU A 216 -4.68 15.24 -10.00
C GLU A 216 -6.00 14.99 -9.26
N LYS A 217 -6.42 13.72 -9.27
CA LYS A 217 -7.68 13.24 -8.73
C LYS A 217 -7.52 11.85 -8.13
N GLY A 218 -8.06 11.70 -6.93
CA GLY A 218 -8.22 10.40 -6.31
C GLY A 218 -7.80 10.37 -4.84
N PRO A 219 -8.10 9.26 -4.17
CA PRO A 219 -7.91 9.12 -2.73
C PRO A 219 -6.43 8.96 -2.32
N ILE A 220 -5.56 8.54 -3.23
CA ILE A 220 -4.14 8.29 -2.99
C ILE A 220 -3.29 9.25 -3.84
N MET A 221 -2.41 9.97 -3.16
CA MET A 221 -1.38 10.81 -3.77
C MET A 221 -0.01 10.17 -3.52
N THR A 222 0.61 9.66 -4.58
CA THR A 222 1.94 9.03 -4.54
C THR A 222 2.97 10.05 -4.99
N VAL A 223 3.82 10.51 -4.06
CA VAL A 223 4.62 11.73 -4.27
C VAL A 223 6.08 11.47 -4.63
N ALA A 224 6.56 10.22 -4.75
CA ALA A 224 8.00 9.96 -4.92
C ALA A 224 8.69 10.76 -6.03
N PHE A 225 8.02 10.94 -7.17
CA PHE A 225 8.53 11.70 -8.32
C PHE A 225 7.80 13.03 -8.55
N GLU A 226 6.79 13.35 -7.74
CA GLU A 226 6.03 14.59 -7.85
C GLU A 226 6.71 15.69 -7.03
N HIS A 227 7.14 16.75 -7.70
CA HIS A 227 7.80 17.89 -7.05
C HIS A 227 6.89 19.12 -6.93
N ASN A 228 5.73 19.12 -7.59
CA ASN A 228 4.81 20.25 -7.64
C ASN A 228 3.51 19.93 -6.90
N PHE A 229 3.59 19.81 -5.58
CA PHE A 229 2.41 19.71 -4.72
C PHE A 229 2.17 21.00 -3.93
N HIS A 230 0.91 21.21 -3.56
CA HIS A 230 0.47 22.39 -2.83
C HIS A 230 0.14 22.04 -1.39
N ILE A 231 0.48 22.94 -0.47
CA ILE A 231 0.14 22.82 0.95
C ILE A 231 -0.74 24.02 1.31
N ASN A 232 -1.89 23.77 1.95
CA ASN A 232 -2.79 24.84 2.37
C ASN A 232 -2.36 25.48 3.71
N HIS A 233 -3.08 26.52 4.15
CA HIS A 233 -2.81 27.20 5.41
C HIS A 233 -3.02 26.34 6.67
N ALA A 234 -3.69 25.19 6.56
CA ALA A 234 -3.82 24.18 7.61
C ALA A 234 -2.73 23.09 7.53
N ASN A 235 -1.65 23.36 6.79
CA ASN A 235 -0.54 22.45 6.55
C ASN A 235 -0.97 21.15 5.84
N GLN A 236 -2.11 21.11 5.14
CA GLN A 236 -2.57 19.91 4.43
C GLN A 236 -2.05 19.89 2.99
N ILE A 237 -1.57 18.73 2.57
CA ILE A 237 -1.11 18.46 1.20
C ILE A 237 -2.34 18.28 0.31
N LEU A 238 -2.34 18.95 -0.85
CA LEU A 238 -3.46 18.99 -1.78
C LEU A 238 -3.15 18.22 -3.05
N LEU A 239 -4.19 17.61 -3.60
CA LEU A 239 -4.22 17.20 -5.01
C LEU A 239 -4.14 18.45 -5.90
N LYS A 240 -3.75 18.29 -7.17
CA LYS A 240 -3.72 19.41 -8.13
C LYS A 240 -5.10 19.99 -8.45
N SER A 241 -6.17 19.22 -8.20
CA SER A 241 -7.55 19.71 -8.20
C SER A 241 -7.87 20.70 -7.06
N GLY A 242 -6.98 20.86 -6.08
CA GLY A 242 -7.15 21.72 -4.90
C GLY A 242 -7.85 21.04 -3.71
N ALA A 243 -8.33 19.81 -3.87
CA ALA A 243 -8.87 19.02 -2.76
C ALA A 243 -7.75 18.47 -1.86
N VAL A 244 -8.06 18.21 -0.59
CA VAL A 244 -7.13 17.56 0.34
C VAL A 244 -6.94 16.11 -0.08
N ALA A 245 -5.68 15.69 -0.28
CA ALA A 245 -5.37 14.29 -0.58
C ALA A 245 -5.59 13.44 0.68
N ALA A 246 -6.43 12.41 0.61
CA ALA A 246 -6.78 11.62 1.79
C ALA A 246 -5.61 10.78 2.31
N ILE A 247 -4.86 10.16 1.40
CA ILE A 247 -3.70 9.31 1.67
C ILE A 247 -2.50 9.90 0.92
N ILE A 248 -1.41 10.15 1.64
CA ILE A 248 -0.10 10.52 1.08
C ILE A 248 0.80 9.31 1.18
N HIS A 249 1.46 8.94 0.09
CA HIS A 249 2.39 7.81 0.03
C HIS A 249 3.75 8.26 -0.54
N GLN A 250 4.83 7.70 0.01
CA GLN A 250 6.24 8.00 -0.33
C GLN A 250 6.66 9.45 0.00
N TYR A 251 6.06 10.03 1.04
CA TYR A 251 6.42 11.38 1.50
C TYR A 251 7.88 11.49 1.97
N ASP A 252 8.47 10.36 2.37
CA ASP A 252 9.86 10.24 2.82
C ASP A 252 10.91 10.42 1.70
N ARG A 253 10.46 10.64 0.45
CA ARG A 253 11.29 11.09 -0.67
C ARG A 253 11.52 12.61 -0.69
N HIS A 254 10.80 13.35 0.17
CA HIS A 254 10.88 14.80 0.25
C HIS A 254 11.15 15.24 1.69
N GLU A 255 12.35 15.79 1.94
CA GLU A 255 12.77 16.22 3.28
C GLU A 255 11.78 17.19 3.94
N HIS A 256 11.23 18.13 3.17
CA HIS A 256 10.28 19.10 3.70
C HIS A 256 8.92 18.47 4.03
N LEU A 257 8.47 17.43 3.32
CA LEU A 257 7.25 16.69 3.69
C LEU A 257 7.48 15.84 4.94
N MET A 258 8.67 15.25 5.08
CA MET A 258 9.05 14.55 6.31
C MET A 258 8.98 15.48 7.52
N ASN A 259 9.55 16.68 7.42
CA ASN A 259 9.53 17.67 8.50
C ASN A 259 8.09 18.10 8.83
N LEU A 260 7.28 18.40 7.80
CA LEU A 260 5.88 18.76 7.96
C LEU A 260 5.06 17.66 8.66
N ILE A 261 5.23 16.41 8.25
CA ILE A 261 4.52 15.27 8.82
C ILE A 261 4.97 15.02 10.26
N LYS A 262 6.27 15.15 10.54
CA LYS A 262 6.79 15.02 11.90
C LYS A 262 6.16 16.06 12.84
N GLU A 263 6.11 17.32 12.43
CA GLU A 263 5.45 18.39 13.19
C GLU A 263 3.97 18.05 13.47
N LYS A 264 3.21 17.62 12.45
CA LYS A 264 1.79 17.25 12.58
C LYS A 264 1.49 16.09 13.52
N VAL A 265 2.46 15.20 13.69
CA VAL A 265 2.38 13.97 14.48
C VAL A 265 2.80 14.22 15.94
N ASP A 266 3.59 15.27 16.17
CA ASP A 266 4.01 15.72 17.50
C ASP A 266 3.06 16.78 18.11
N GLU A 267 2.11 17.31 17.33
CA GLU A 267 0.97 18.17 17.74
C GLU A 267 -0.18 17.41 18.42
#